data_AF-A0A8J4Q9K7-F1
#
_entry.id   AF-A0A8J4Q9K7-F1
#
_cell.length_a   1.000
_cell.length_b   1.000
_cell.length_c   1.000
_cell.angle_alpha   90.00
_cell.angle_beta   90.00
_cell.angle_gamma   90.00
#
_symmetry.space_group_name_H-M   'P 1'
#
loop_
_entity.id
_entity.type
_entity.pdbx_description
1 polymer ?
#
loop_
_entity_poly.entity_id
_entity_poly.type
_entity_poly.pdbx_seq_one_letter_code
_entity_poly.pdbx_strand_id
1 'polypeptide(L)'
;MMQRESEEGKLNAVSLCMIHGGGDCTKEETIKELKSFIAGKRRELLKLVLQEKGSVVPRACKDLFWKMIKVLHLFYMKDDGFTSHEMFNSVNAVLEEPIVLNKL
;
A
#
# COMPACT_ATOMS: atom_id res chain seq x y z
N MET A 1 1.60 -5.81 11.00
CA MET A 1 1.58 -7.00 10.13
C MET A 1 2.93 -7.70 10.04
N MET A 2 3.96 -7.15 9.39
CA MET A 2 5.25 -7.87 9.18
C MET A 2 5.89 -8.41 10.47
N GLN A 3 5.85 -7.63 11.55
CA GLN A 3 6.38 -8.06 12.84
C GLN A 3 5.57 -9.21 13.44
N ARG A 4 4.23 -9.10 13.45
CA ARG A 4 3.30 -10.16 13.86
C ARG A 4 3.49 -11.45 13.05
N GLU A 5 3.60 -11.36 11.73
CA GLU A 5 3.84 -12.54 10.88
C GLU A 5 5.16 -13.23 11.22
N SER A 6 6.22 -12.44 11.47
CA SER A 6 7.51 -12.98 11.88
C SER A 6 7.44 -13.65 13.27
N GLU A 7 6.70 -13.09 14.21
CA GLU A 7 6.48 -13.66 15.54
C GLU A 7 5.68 -14.97 15.48
N GLU A 8 4.77 -15.08 14.52
CA GLU A 8 4.02 -16.31 14.22
C GLU A 8 4.83 -17.33 13.39
N GLY A 9 6.10 -17.05 13.08
CA GLY A 9 6.96 -17.91 12.27
C GLY A 9 6.55 -17.97 10.78
N LYS A 10 5.71 -17.04 10.31
CA LYS A 10 5.27 -16.96 8.91
C LYS A 10 6.30 -16.23 8.07
N LEU A 11 6.59 -16.81 6.91
CA LEU A 11 7.46 -16.24 5.92
C LEU A 11 6.81 -15.02 5.25
N ASN A 12 7.51 -13.88 5.25
CA ASN A 12 7.10 -12.63 4.60
C ASN A 12 8.19 -12.10 3.64
N ALA A 13 7.85 -11.07 2.87
CA ALA A 13 8.75 -10.50 1.84
C ALA A 13 10.10 -10.03 2.41
N VAL A 14 10.13 -9.43 3.60
CA VAL A 14 11.38 -8.98 4.25
C VAL A 14 12.24 -10.18 4.61
N SER A 15 11.67 -11.17 5.30
CA SER A 15 12.40 -12.39 5.66
C SER A 15 12.91 -13.15 4.44
N LEU A 16 12.13 -13.21 3.35
CA LEU A 16 12.55 -13.80 2.08
C LEU A 16 13.74 -13.07 1.46
N CYS A 17 13.70 -11.74 1.41
CA CYS A 17 14.81 -10.94 0.90
C CYS A 17 16.08 -11.12 1.73
N MET A 18 15.96 -11.15 3.07
CA MET A 18 17.13 -11.37 3.95
C MET A 18 17.76 -12.75 3.74
N ILE A 19 16.93 -13.79 3.57
CA ILE A 19 17.41 -15.16 3.29
C ILE A 19 18.15 -15.22 1.95
N HIS A 20 17.62 -14.58 0.91
CA HIS A 20 18.22 -14.61 -0.44
C HIS A 20 19.39 -13.64 -0.61
N GLY A 21 19.47 -12.59 0.22
CA GLY A 21 20.52 -11.57 0.18
C GLY A 21 21.86 -12.00 0.82
N GLY A 22 22.02 -13.28 1.17
CA GLY A 22 23.26 -13.81 1.73
C GLY A 22 23.51 -13.46 3.21
N GLY A 23 22.54 -12.86 3.90
CA GLY A 23 22.64 -12.52 5.33
C GLY A 23 23.39 -11.22 5.65
N ASP A 24 23.96 -10.53 4.65
CA ASP A 24 24.74 -9.31 4.86
C ASP A 24 23.89 -8.04 5.00
N CYS A 25 22.59 -8.08 4.69
CA CYS A 25 21.68 -6.94 4.81
C CYS A 25 20.92 -6.96 6.14
N THR A 26 20.90 -5.82 6.84
CA THR A 26 20.05 -5.65 8.02
C THR A 26 18.58 -5.64 7.65
N LYS A 27 17.71 -5.86 8.64
CA LYS A 27 16.25 -5.81 8.46
C LYS A 27 15.80 -4.43 8.00
N GLU A 28 16.38 -3.37 8.57
CA GLU A 28 16.09 -1.98 8.26
C GLU A 28 16.48 -1.62 6.82
N GLU A 29 17.67 -2.03 6.37
CA GLU A 29 18.11 -1.87 4.99
C GLU A 29 17.18 -2.59 4.02
N THR A 30 16.87 -3.85 4.31
CA THR A 30 15.93 -4.65 3.51
C THR A 30 14.56 -3.98 3.38
N ILE A 31 14.02 -3.45 4.49
CA ILE A 31 12.75 -2.71 4.49
C ILE A 31 12.85 -1.44 3.62
N LYS A 32 13.95 -0.69 3.73
CA LYS A 32 14.17 0.53 2.96
C LYS A 32 14.24 0.24 1.46
N GLU A 33 14.95 -0.82 1.06
CA GLU A 33 15.03 -1.26 -0.33
C GLU A 33 13.66 -1.69 -0.87
N LEU A 34 12.92 -2.50 -0.12
CA LEU A 34 11.56 -2.91 -0.50
C LEU A 34 10.63 -1.71 -0.65
N LYS A 35 10.69 -0.72 0.26
CA LYS A 35 9.91 0.52 0.14
C LYS A 35 10.25 1.28 -1.16
N SER A 36 11.54 1.40 -1.49
CA SER A 36 11.99 2.03 -2.74
C SER A 36 11.49 1.26 -3.97
N PHE A 37 11.60 -0.07 -3.94
CA PHE A 37 11.12 -0.95 -4.99
C PHE A 37 9.62 -0.82 -5.21
N ILE A 38 8.81 -0.86 -4.14
CA ILE A 38 7.36 -0.67 -4.19
C ILE A 38 7.01 0.71 -4.77
N ALA A 39 7.73 1.77 -4.36
CA ALA A 39 7.52 3.10 -4.91
C ALA A 39 7.81 3.16 -6.42
N GLY A 40 8.85 2.46 -6.88
CA GLY A 40 9.15 2.27 -8.31
C GLY A 40 8.03 1.55 -9.05
N LYS A 41 7.61 0.39 -8.54
CA LYS A 41 6.52 -0.41 -9.14
C LYS A 41 5.19 0.31 -9.18
N ARG A 42 4.86 1.11 -8.17
CA ARG A 42 3.66 1.94 -8.19
C ARG A 42 3.69 3.00 -9.30
N ARG A 43 4.85 3.59 -9.58
CA ARG A 43 5.01 4.54 -10.71
C ARG A 43 4.86 3.85 -12.06
N GLU A 44 5.46 2.67 -12.23
CA GLU A 44 5.28 1.84 -13.44
C GLU A 44 3.81 1.47 -13.64
N LEU A 45 3.14 1.03 -12.58
CA LEU A 45 1.73 0.67 -12.59
C LEU A 45 0.83 1.85 -12.96
N LEU A 46 1.11 3.05 -12.44
CA LEU A 46 0.38 4.26 -12.79
C LEU A 46 0.46 4.56 -14.30
N LYS A 47 1.63 4.37 -14.92
CA LYS A 47 1.77 4.54 -16.38
C LYS A 47 0.82 3.61 -17.15
N LEU A 48 0.69 2.34 -16.71
CA LEU A 48 -0.22 1.37 -17.33
C LEU A 48 -1.70 1.72 -17.11
N VAL A 49 -2.04 2.24 -15.93
CA VAL A 49 -3.39 2.74 -15.62
C VAL A 49 -3.77 3.91 -16.52
N LEU A 50 -2.85 4.84 -16.75
CA LEU A 50 -3.07 6.02 -17.59
C LEU A 50 -2.98 5.75 -19.09
N GLN A 51 -2.47 4.58 -19.50
CA GLN A 51 -2.34 4.24 -20.91
C GLN A 51 -3.72 4.00 -21.54
N GLU A 52 -4.16 4.88 -22.44
CA GLU A 52 -5.44 4.73 -23.14
C GLU A 52 -5.29 3.97 -24.46
N LYS A 53 -4.28 4.34 -25.27
CA LYS A 53 -4.04 3.73 -26.58
C LYS A 53 -3.41 2.34 -26.45
N GLY A 54 -3.90 1.39 -27.25
CA GLY A 54 -3.37 0.02 -27.31
C GLY A 54 -3.64 -0.81 -26.06
N SER A 55 -4.47 -0.34 -25.13
CA SER A 55 -4.84 -1.12 -23.96
C SER A 55 -6.11 -1.93 -24.22
N VAL A 56 -6.06 -3.23 -23.91
CA VAL A 56 -7.21 -4.13 -23.96
C VAL A 56 -8.09 -4.05 -22.70
N VAL A 57 -7.63 -3.35 -21.66
CA VAL A 57 -8.33 -3.28 -20.36
C VAL A 57 -9.24 -2.05 -20.35
N PRO A 58 -10.56 -2.20 -20.07
CA PRO A 58 -11.48 -1.07 -19.99
C PRO A 58 -11.08 -0.02 -18.95
N ARG A 59 -11.33 1.25 -19.25
CA ARG A 59 -10.95 2.38 -18.37
C ARG A 59 -11.52 2.22 -16.95
N ALA A 60 -12.78 1.84 -16.82
CA ALA A 60 -13.44 1.62 -15.53
C ALA A 60 -12.71 0.55 -14.67
N CYS A 61 -12.22 -0.52 -15.29
CA CYS A 61 -11.46 -1.56 -14.59
C CYS A 61 -10.11 -1.03 -14.08
N LYS A 62 -9.43 -0.21 -14.90
CA LYS A 62 -8.17 0.43 -14.48
C LYS A 62 -8.38 1.40 -13.32
N ASP A 63 -9.46 2.17 -13.37
CA ASP A 63 -9.79 3.13 -12.31
C ASP A 63 -10.14 2.41 -11.01
N LEU A 64 -10.92 1.33 -11.07
CA LEU A 64 -11.21 0.50 -9.90
C LEU A 64 -9.93 -0.08 -9.30
N PHE A 65 -9.08 -0.67 -10.12
CA PHE A 65 -7.81 -1.23 -9.68
C PHE A 65 -6.91 -0.15 -9.05
N TRP A 66 -6.82 1.03 -9.66
CA TRP A 66 -6.02 2.13 -9.12
C TRP A 66 -6.57 2.68 -7.80
N LYS A 67 -7.91 2.74 -7.64
CA LYS A 67 -8.55 3.06 -6.35
C LYS A 67 -8.15 2.05 -5.27
N MET A 68 -8.15 0.76 -5.59
CA MET A 68 -7.71 -0.28 -4.64
C MET A 68 -6.24 -0.11 -4.23
N ILE A 69 -5.35 0.20 -5.18
CA ILE A 69 -3.94 0.51 -4.87
C ILE A 69 -3.81 1.71 -3.94
N LYS A 70 -4.61 2.77 -4.16
CA LYS A 70 -4.61 3.96 -3.28
C LYS A 70 -5.08 3.63 -1.87
N VAL A 71 -6.16 2.86 -1.74
CA VAL A 71 -6.67 2.42 -0.43
C VAL A 71 -5.61 1.61 0.31
N LEU A 72 -5.00 0.61 -0.33
CA LEU A 72 -3.93 -0.19 0.27
C LEU A 72 -2.70 0.65 0.64
N HIS A 73 -2.35 1.64 -0.18
CA HIS A 73 -1.25 2.53 0.16
C HIS A 73 -1.53 3.37 1.40
N LEU A 74 -2.75 3.94 1.51
CA LEU A 74 -3.17 4.68 2.69
C LEU A 74 -3.15 3.77 3.93
N PHE A 75 -3.68 2.56 3.78
CA PHE A 75 -3.79 1.56 4.83
C PHE A 75 -2.43 1.19 5.47
N TYR A 76 -1.34 1.20 4.70
CA TYR A 76 0.00 0.85 5.16
C TYR A 76 1.00 2.01 5.13
N MET A 77 0.53 3.26 5.01
CA MET A 77 1.42 4.42 4.82
C MET A 77 2.27 4.70 6.06
N LYS A 78 1.71 4.51 7.25
CA LYS A 78 2.35 4.77 8.54
C LYS A 78 2.61 3.48 9.31
N ASP A 79 1.55 2.71 9.57
CA ASP A 79 1.56 1.51 10.39
C ASP A 79 0.66 0.42 9.79
N ASP A 80 0.33 -0.60 10.59
CA ASP A 80 -0.64 -1.62 10.20
C ASP A 80 -2.06 -1.03 10.30
N GLY A 81 -2.66 -0.71 9.15
CA GLY A 81 -4.01 -0.13 9.08
C GLY A 81 -5.10 -1.00 9.69
N PHE A 82 -4.85 -2.29 9.99
CA PHE A 82 -5.81 -3.14 10.70
C PHE A 82 -5.95 -2.78 12.17
N THR A 83 -4.88 -2.28 12.79
CA THR A 83 -4.85 -1.95 14.22
C THR A 83 -4.71 -0.45 14.47
N SER A 84 -4.62 0.33 13.40
CA SER A 84 -4.39 1.78 13.47
C SER A 84 -5.67 2.55 13.75
N HIS A 85 -5.66 3.36 14.82
CA HIS A 85 -6.74 4.29 15.11
C HIS A 85 -6.86 5.38 14.02
N GLU A 86 -5.76 5.73 13.35
CA GLU A 86 -5.76 6.73 12.29
C GLU A 86 -6.56 6.26 11.06
N MET A 87 -6.42 4.98 10.69
CA MET A 87 -7.22 4.40 9.62
C MET A 87 -8.71 4.39 9.98
N PHE A 88 -9.05 4.05 11.23
CA PHE A 88 -10.44 4.06 11.70
C PHE A 88 -11.05 5.48 11.65
N ASN A 89 -10.31 6.48 12.11
CA ASN A 89 -10.73 7.88 12.02
C ASN A 89 -10.95 8.33 10.58
N SER A 90 -10.06 7.91 9.66
CA SER A 90 -10.21 8.23 8.23
C SER A 90 -11.46 7.59 7.62
N VAL A 91 -11.83 6.38 8.06
CA VAL A 91 -13.06 5.71 7.62
C VAL A 91 -14.30 6.45 8.16
N ASN A 92 -14.32 6.78 9.46
CA ASN A 92 -15.44 7.50 10.06
C ASN A 92 -15.66 8.88 9.41
N ALA A 93 -14.58 9.62 9.14
CA ALA A 93 -14.63 10.91 8.47
C ALA A 93 -15.27 10.84 7.07
N VAL A 94 -15.22 9.68 6.40
CA VAL A 94 -15.76 9.49 5.05
C VAL A 94 -17.16 8.88 5.07
N LEU A 95 -17.44 7.97 6.01
CA LEU A 95 -18.68 7.19 6.04
C LEU A 95 -19.73 7.74 7.00
N GLU A 96 -19.30 8.24 8.16
CA GLU A 96 -20.18 8.57 9.29
C GLU A 96 -20.30 10.09 9.52
N GLU A 97 -19.24 10.86 9.22
CA GLU A 97 -19.20 12.29 9.50
C GLU A 97 -19.77 13.10 8.31
N PRO A 98 -20.87 13.85 8.50
CA PRO A 98 -21.43 14.68 7.44
C PRO A 98 -20.56 15.92 7.21
N ILE A 99 -20.42 16.32 5.94
CA ILE A 99 -19.78 17.59 5.59
C ILE A 99 -20.72 18.74 5.97
N VAL A 100 -20.36 19.53 6.98
CA VAL A 100 -21.13 20.71 7.40
C VAL A 100 -20.84 21.86 6.44
N LEU A 101 -21.81 22.17 5.59
CA LEU A 101 -21.79 23.37 4.75
C LEU A 101 -22.32 24.55 5.57
N ASN A 102 -21.43 25.41 6.08
CA ASN A 102 -21.87 26.71 6.60
C ASN A 102 -22.44 27.54 5.43
N LYS A 103 -23.75 27.81 5.46
CA LYS A 103 -24.36 28.79 4.59
C LYS A 103 -23.87 30.18 5.02
N LEU A 104 -23.13 30.85 4.15
CA LEU A 104 -23.00 32.31 4.14
C LEU A 104 -24.32 32.93 3.66
#